data_AF-A0A0X3NL99-F1
#
_entry.id   AF-A0A0X3NL99-F1
#
_cell.length_a   1.000
_cell.length_b   1.000
_cell.length_c   1.000
_cell.angle_alpha   90.00
_cell.angle_beta   90.00
_cell.angle_gamma   90.00
#
_symmetry.space_group_name_H-M   'P 1'
#
loop_
_entity.id
_entity.type
_entity.pdbx_description
1 polymer ?
#
loop_
_entity_poly.entity_id
_entity_poly.type
_entity_poly.pdbx_seq_one_letter_code
_entity_poly.pdbx_strand_id
1 'polypeptide(L)'
;MASYLALYPQHNLASFAPQWNNMTGSGVSLRSFRDLPTLLQCVNCRAVAFGVFRFLWVIFRSKRVDFELNLDTMKPYCIVVNELSTVNAYLRPAILAFVTDLLGSAVEGMEDLSQLEYKRMLVGLLIHLVVCGYVLPTIQTMHSLLERNRVDVSIARYFVTELLHVAAPPYDPLFLTAIHPLVSHPHIFDGLRTDRNTDIVNEFLACYEKQMNSMQLD
;
A
#
# COMPACT_ATOMS: atom_id res chain seq x y z
N MET A 1 20.29 14.99 3.87
CA MET A 1 19.88 13.65 3.40
C MET A 1 18.38 13.44 3.66
N ALA A 2 17.56 14.39 3.22
CA ALA A 2 16.12 14.42 3.49
C ALA A 2 15.48 15.30 2.41
N SER A 3 14.98 14.67 1.33
CA SER A 3 14.05 15.24 0.34
C SER A 3 13.61 14.11 -0.59
N TYR A 4 13.08 13.03 -0.03
CA TYR A 4 12.40 12.01 -0.83
C TYR A 4 10.92 12.37 -0.82
N LEU A 5 10.47 12.93 -1.95
CA LEU A 5 9.11 13.39 -2.22
C LEU A 5 8.76 14.72 -1.51
N ALA A 6 8.54 15.76 -2.31
CA ALA A 6 7.72 16.90 -1.91
C ALA A 6 6.27 16.43 -1.81
N LEU A 7 5.97 15.66 -0.76
CA LEU A 7 4.60 15.28 -0.42
C LEU A 7 3.90 16.54 0.09
N TYR A 8 2.72 16.78 -0.47
CA TYR A 8 1.82 17.88 -0.20
C TYR A 8 1.75 18.29 1.29
N PRO A 9 1.49 19.57 1.59
CA PRO A 9 1.38 20.03 2.97
C PRO A 9 0.27 19.29 3.68
N GLN A 10 0.51 18.99 4.95
CA GLN A 10 -0.43 18.41 5.90
C GLN A 10 -1.79 19.12 5.85
N HIS A 11 -2.76 18.61 5.08
CA HIS A 11 -4.18 18.88 5.31
C HIS A 11 -5.05 17.85 4.56
N ASN A 12 -5.99 17.25 5.30
CA ASN A 12 -7.04 16.32 4.89
C ASN A 12 -6.64 14.88 4.49
N LEU A 13 -6.56 14.02 5.52
CA LEU A 13 -6.74 12.56 5.42
C LEU A 13 -8.08 12.14 4.74
N ALA A 14 -9.01 13.08 4.55
CA ALA A 14 -10.31 12.85 3.92
C ALA A 14 -10.27 12.72 2.38
N SER A 15 -9.20 13.18 1.70
CA SER A 15 -9.19 13.21 0.22
C SER A 15 -8.69 11.93 -0.44
N PHE A 16 -8.05 11.01 0.31
CA PHE A 16 -7.58 9.72 -0.22
C PHE A 16 -8.64 8.63 -0.25
N ALA A 17 -9.86 8.90 0.25
CA ALA A 17 -10.90 7.89 0.42
C ALA A 17 -12.30 8.29 -0.11
N PRO A 18 -12.47 8.80 -1.35
CA PRO A 18 -13.83 9.06 -1.87
C PRO A 18 -14.69 7.79 -1.91
N GLN A 19 -14.06 6.62 -2.12
CA GLN A 19 -14.75 5.32 -2.20
C GLN A 19 -15.17 4.74 -0.84
N TRP A 20 -14.71 5.31 0.27
CA TRP A 20 -14.98 4.79 1.63
C TRP A 20 -16.12 5.53 2.33
N ASN A 21 -16.61 6.64 1.75
CA ASN A 21 -17.65 7.50 2.33
C ASN A 21 -19.09 7.00 2.11
N ASN A 22 -19.31 5.92 1.37
CA ASN A 22 -20.63 5.34 1.17
C ASN A 22 -20.76 4.04 1.97
N MET A 23 -21.14 4.12 3.25
CA MET A 23 -21.28 2.94 4.13
C MET A 23 -22.64 2.90 4.83
N THR A 24 -23.39 1.82 4.57
CA THR A 24 -24.41 1.28 5.48
C THR A 24 -23.99 -0.14 5.85
N GLY A 25 -23.47 -0.35 7.07
CA GLY A 25 -22.96 -1.64 7.54
C GLY A 25 -23.12 -1.83 9.05
N SER A 26 -23.31 -3.08 9.45
CA SER A 26 -23.91 -3.56 10.72
C SER A 26 -23.20 -3.17 12.04
N GLY A 27 -23.98 -3.21 13.13
CA GLY A 27 -23.69 -2.57 14.42
C GLY A 27 -22.49 -3.05 15.25
N VAL A 28 -21.77 -4.11 14.84
CA VAL A 28 -20.47 -4.49 15.46
C VAL A 28 -19.35 -3.61 14.92
N SER A 29 -19.42 -3.28 13.62
CA SER A 29 -18.51 -2.36 12.94
C SER A 29 -18.54 -0.97 13.58
N LEU A 30 -19.75 -0.48 13.93
CA LEU A 30 -19.96 0.87 14.48
C LEU A 30 -19.30 1.12 15.85
N ARG A 31 -19.10 0.11 16.70
CA ARG A 31 -18.49 0.33 18.03
C ARG A 31 -16.97 0.49 17.96
N SER A 32 -16.30 -0.29 17.10
CA SER A 32 -14.86 -0.13 16.84
C SER A 32 -14.55 1.24 16.22
N PHE A 33 -15.49 1.81 15.45
CA PHE A 33 -15.35 3.17 14.90
C PHE A 33 -15.58 4.28 15.93
N ARG A 34 -16.44 4.07 16.93
CA ARG A 34 -16.79 5.13 17.90
C ARG A 34 -15.56 5.62 18.66
N ASP A 35 -14.71 4.69 19.09
CA ASP A 35 -13.54 5.01 19.91
C ASP A 35 -12.26 5.11 19.06
N LEU A 36 -12.37 4.95 17.73
CA LEU A 36 -11.26 5.01 16.77
C LEU A 36 -10.49 6.34 16.86
N PRO A 37 -11.12 7.54 16.88
CA PRO A 37 -10.37 8.79 16.97
C PRO A 37 -9.47 8.87 18.21
N THR A 38 -9.97 8.41 19.35
CA THR A 38 -9.21 8.36 20.61
C THR A 38 -8.03 7.39 20.48
N LEU A 39 -8.25 6.21 19.88
CA LEU A 39 -7.17 5.26 19.62
C LEU A 39 -6.09 5.86 18.71
N LEU A 40 -6.48 6.54 17.62
CA LEU A 40 -5.53 7.17 16.69
C LEU A 40 -4.69 8.25 17.38
N GLN A 41 -5.25 8.98 18.35
CA GLN A 41 -4.46 9.90 19.18
C GLN A 41 -3.47 9.16 20.08
N CYS A 42 -3.89 8.05 20.70
CA CYS A 42 -3.06 7.28 21.62
C CYS A 42 -1.85 6.60 20.95
N VAL A 43 -1.91 6.27 19.65
CA VAL A 43 -0.78 5.63 18.94
C VAL A 43 0.42 6.56 18.71
N ASN A 44 0.36 7.83 19.11
CA ASN A 44 1.55 8.68 19.24
C ASN A 44 2.50 8.21 20.35
N CYS A 45 1.97 7.51 21.37
CA CYS A 45 2.80 6.89 22.40
C CYS A 45 3.40 5.59 21.89
N ARG A 46 4.74 5.46 21.90
CA ARG A 46 5.44 4.29 21.33
C ARG A 46 5.03 2.95 21.93
N ALA A 47 4.78 2.92 23.24
CA ALA A 47 4.35 1.71 23.94
C ALA A 47 2.95 1.28 23.48
N VAL A 48 2.03 2.25 23.31
CA VAL A 48 0.69 2.01 22.78
C VAL A 48 0.79 1.57 21.32
N ALA A 49 1.55 2.28 20.49
CA ALA A 49 1.75 1.95 19.08
C ALA A 49 2.25 0.51 18.89
N PHE A 50 3.23 0.09 19.70
CA PHE A 50 3.73 -1.28 19.66
C PHE A 50 2.68 -2.30 20.11
N GLY A 51 1.95 -2.02 21.20
CA GLY A 51 0.85 -2.88 21.66
C GLY A 51 -0.26 -3.04 20.61
N VAL A 52 -0.65 -1.94 19.97
CA VAL A 52 -1.65 -1.92 18.89
C VAL A 52 -1.13 -2.66 17.66
N PHE A 53 0.13 -2.46 17.26
CA PHE A 53 0.73 -3.21 16.16
C PHE A 53 0.74 -4.72 16.44
N ARG A 54 1.07 -5.13 17.66
CA ARG A 54 1.03 -6.55 18.07
C ARG A 54 -0.39 -7.11 18.08
N PHE A 55 -1.39 -6.32 18.47
CA PHE A 55 -2.79 -6.68 18.37
C PHE A 55 -3.21 -6.89 16.91
N LEU A 56 -2.90 -5.95 16.01
CA LEU A 56 -3.18 -6.06 14.58
C LEU A 56 -2.52 -7.30 13.96
N TRP A 57 -1.28 -7.60 14.35
CA TRP A 57 -0.56 -8.80 13.90
C TRP A 57 -1.33 -10.09 14.19
N VAL A 58 -1.98 -10.18 15.36
CA VAL A 58 -2.77 -11.34 15.78
C VAL A 58 -4.12 -11.36 15.08
N ILE A 59 -4.80 -10.22 14.98
CA ILE A 59 -6.13 -10.12 14.37
C ILE A 59 -6.09 -10.57 12.91
N PHE A 60 -5.17 -10.04 12.10
CA PHE A 60 -5.06 -10.41 10.68
C PHE A 60 -4.67 -11.87 10.42
N ARG A 61 -4.20 -12.60 11.44
CA ARG A 61 -3.85 -14.04 11.36
C ARG A 61 -4.83 -14.93 12.11
N SER A 62 -5.85 -14.36 12.76
CA SER A 62 -6.80 -15.13 13.53
C SER A 62 -7.90 -15.68 12.64
N LYS A 63 -8.22 -16.97 12.82
CA LYS A 63 -9.36 -17.62 12.16
C LYS A 63 -10.73 -17.01 12.46
N ARG A 64 -10.80 -16.06 13.40
CA ARG A 64 -12.02 -15.28 13.69
C ARG A 64 -12.30 -14.22 12.64
N VAL A 65 -11.29 -13.81 11.86
CA VAL A 65 -11.52 -13.01 10.65
C VAL A 65 -12.14 -13.89 9.55
N ASP A 66 -11.99 -15.22 9.61
CA ASP A 66 -12.47 -16.16 8.58
C ASP A 66 -13.99 -16.40 8.59
N PHE A 67 -14.73 -16.08 9.66
CA PHE A 67 -16.17 -16.40 9.73
C PHE A 67 -17.11 -15.31 9.18
N GLU A 68 -16.62 -14.09 8.97
CA GLU A 68 -17.41 -12.96 8.43
C GLU A 68 -16.50 -12.04 7.59
N LEU A 69 -15.90 -12.59 6.54
CA LEU A 69 -15.05 -11.87 5.57
C LEU A 69 -15.85 -10.86 4.73
N ASN A 70 -16.51 -9.91 5.38
CA ASN A 70 -16.83 -8.65 4.75
C ASN A 70 -15.60 -7.76 4.88
N LEU A 71 -14.99 -7.40 3.75
CA LEU A 71 -13.88 -6.44 3.69
C LEU A 71 -14.18 -5.16 4.47
N ASP A 72 -15.45 -4.78 4.62
CA ASP A 72 -15.91 -3.65 5.43
C ASP A 72 -15.51 -3.74 6.90
N THR A 73 -15.41 -4.94 7.47
CA THR A 73 -15.01 -5.14 8.87
C THR A 73 -13.49 -5.00 9.05
N MET A 74 -12.72 -5.17 7.98
CA MET A 74 -11.26 -5.03 7.97
C MET A 74 -10.80 -3.58 7.78
N LYS A 75 -11.66 -2.73 7.22
CA LYS A 75 -11.44 -1.30 6.98
C LYS A 75 -10.90 -0.54 8.20
N PRO A 76 -11.53 -0.61 9.40
CA PRO A 76 -11.01 0.10 10.57
C PRO A 76 -9.60 -0.33 10.98
N TYR A 77 -9.26 -1.61 10.86
CA TYR A 77 -7.91 -2.08 11.19
C TYR A 77 -6.87 -1.54 10.20
N CYS A 78 -7.23 -1.44 8.92
CA CYS A 78 -6.38 -0.83 7.89
C CYS A 78 -6.12 0.66 8.17
N ILE A 79 -7.14 1.39 8.63
CA ILE A 79 -6.99 2.80 9.05
C ILE A 79 -5.96 2.91 10.18
N VAL A 80 -6.00 2.01 11.17
CA VAL A 80 -5.02 1.99 12.27
C VAL A 80 -3.62 1.65 11.77
N VAL A 81 -3.45 0.70 10.83
CA VAL A 81 -2.15 0.40 10.21
C VAL A 81 -1.58 1.64 9.50
N ASN A 82 -2.43 2.37 8.78
CA ASN A 82 -2.03 3.60 8.10
C ASN A 82 -1.60 4.67 9.10
N GLU A 83 -2.37 4.89 10.17
CA GLU A 83 -2.00 5.84 11.21
C GLU A 83 -0.68 5.48 11.90
N LEU A 84 -0.48 4.18 12.21
CA LEU A 84 0.80 3.69 12.74
C LEU A 84 1.96 4.00 11.80
N SER A 85 1.78 3.81 10.49
CA SER A 85 2.80 4.09 9.48
C SER A 85 3.12 5.59 9.37
N THR A 86 2.08 6.43 9.46
CA THR A 86 2.19 7.89 9.42
C THR A 86 2.97 8.41 10.62
N VAL A 87 2.54 8.06 11.83
CA VAL A 87 3.03 8.63 13.08
C VAL A 87 4.34 7.98 13.55
N ASN A 88 4.53 6.67 13.30
CA ASN A 88 5.60 5.89 13.90
C ASN A 88 6.59 5.37 12.85
N ALA A 89 7.54 6.21 12.42
CA ALA A 89 8.52 5.84 11.40
C ALA A 89 9.33 4.57 11.72
N TYR A 90 9.59 4.30 13.00
CA TYR A 90 10.30 3.10 13.45
C TYR A 90 9.51 1.79 13.26
N LEU A 91 8.19 1.85 13.10
CA LEU A 91 7.34 0.68 12.84
C LEU A 91 7.26 0.33 11.35
N ARG A 92 7.58 1.25 10.43
CA ARG A 92 7.44 1.05 8.98
C ARG A 92 8.15 -0.22 8.46
N PRO A 93 9.37 -0.58 8.90
CA PRO A 93 9.99 -1.85 8.50
C PRO A 93 9.19 -3.07 8.97
N ALA A 94 8.66 -3.03 10.19
CA ALA A 94 7.86 -4.13 10.74
C ALA A 94 6.49 -4.23 10.06
N ILE A 95 5.87 -3.09 9.72
CA ILE A 95 4.60 -3.04 8.97
C ILE A 95 4.81 -3.56 7.55
N LEU A 96 5.91 -3.20 6.87
CA LEU A 96 6.24 -3.75 5.56
C LEU A 96 6.36 -5.28 5.60
N ALA A 97 7.13 -5.81 6.56
CA ALA A 97 7.28 -7.25 6.75
C ALA A 97 5.93 -7.94 7.05
N PHE A 98 5.12 -7.31 7.90
CA PHE A 98 3.78 -7.77 8.25
C PHE A 98 2.86 -7.90 7.02
N VAL A 99 2.74 -6.83 6.23
CA VAL A 99 1.85 -6.79 5.05
C VAL A 99 2.37 -7.73 3.96
N THR A 100 3.69 -7.82 3.80
CA THR A 100 4.36 -8.71 2.84
C THR A 100 4.08 -10.18 3.14
N ASP A 101 4.15 -10.58 4.41
CA ASP A 101 3.83 -11.94 4.85
C ASP A 101 2.36 -12.29 4.56
N LEU A 102 1.44 -11.36 4.83
CA LEU A 102 0.01 -11.54 4.51
C LEU A 102 -0.22 -11.64 3.00
N LEU A 103 0.45 -10.83 2.20
CA LEU A 103 0.26 -10.78 0.74
C LEU A 103 0.73 -12.08 0.06
N GLY A 104 1.82 -12.67 0.57
CA GLY A 104 2.37 -13.93 0.07
C GLY A 104 1.74 -15.20 0.66
N SER A 105 0.73 -15.06 1.52
CA SER A 105 -0.01 -16.16 2.15
C SER A 105 -1.35 -16.40 1.47
N ALA A 106 -1.75 -17.67 1.38
CA ALA A 106 -3.12 -18.02 1.00
C ALA A 106 -4.00 -18.02 2.27
N VAL A 107 -5.24 -17.52 2.13
CA VAL A 107 -6.23 -17.57 3.22
C VAL A 107 -7.14 -18.78 2.95
N GLU A 108 -6.97 -19.83 3.74
CA GLU A 108 -7.78 -21.05 3.62
C GLU A 108 -9.27 -20.73 3.81
N GLY A 109 -10.12 -21.22 2.90
CA GLY A 109 -11.58 -21.07 3.00
C GLY A 109 -12.15 -19.76 2.43
N MET A 110 -11.31 -18.85 1.92
CA MET A 110 -11.76 -17.64 1.24
C MET A 110 -11.96 -17.88 -0.27
N GLU A 111 -13.06 -17.38 -0.83
CA GLU A 111 -13.32 -17.44 -2.29
C GLU A 111 -12.29 -16.61 -3.09
N ASP A 112 -11.98 -17.03 -4.31
CA ASP A 112 -10.93 -16.41 -5.15
C ASP A 112 -11.12 -14.90 -5.36
N LEU A 113 -12.37 -14.45 -5.58
CA LEU A 113 -12.68 -13.03 -5.75
C LEU A 113 -12.41 -12.25 -4.45
N SER A 114 -12.83 -12.79 -3.30
CA SER A 114 -12.57 -12.19 -2.00
C SER A 114 -11.07 -12.15 -1.67
N GLN A 115 -10.32 -13.18 -2.06
CA GLN A 115 -8.86 -13.21 -1.93
C GLN A 115 -8.20 -12.11 -2.76
N LEU A 116 -8.66 -11.91 -3.99
CA LEU A 116 -8.17 -10.84 -4.85
C LEU A 116 -8.41 -9.46 -4.23
N GLU A 117 -9.62 -9.21 -3.74
CA GLU A 117 -9.97 -7.92 -3.11
C GLU A 117 -9.21 -7.70 -1.79
N TYR A 118 -9.03 -8.73 -0.98
CA TYR A 118 -8.21 -8.67 0.22
C TYR A 118 -6.74 -8.35 -0.11
N LYS A 119 -6.16 -9.00 -1.13
CA LYS A 119 -4.80 -8.69 -1.58
C LYS A 119 -4.69 -7.25 -2.11
N ARG A 120 -5.71 -6.72 -2.78
CA ARG A 120 -5.76 -5.30 -3.19
C ARG A 120 -5.80 -4.36 -1.98
N MET A 121 -6.56 -4.69 -0.95
CA MET A 121 -6.56 -3.93 0.31
C MET A 121 -5.16 -3.91 0.95
N LEU A 122 -4.45 -5.05 0.98
CA LEU A 122 -3.08 -5.12 1.48
C LEU A 122 -2.10 -4.29 0.61
N VAL A 123 -2.27 -4.30 -0.71
CA VAL A 123 -1.52 -3.39 -1.59
C VAL A 123 -1.76 -1.92 -1.21
N GLY A 124 -2.99 -1.54 -0.88
CA GLY A 124 -3.29 -0.19 -0.38
C GLY A 124 -2.46 0.20 0.85
N LEU A 125 -2.20 -0.73 1.77
CA LEU A 125 -1.32 -0.50 2.93
C LEU A 125 0.15 -0.28 2.51
N LEU A 126 0.62 -1.01 1.48
CA LEU A 126 1.96 -0.80 0.91
C LEU A 126 2.07 0.58 0.25
N ILE A 127 1.05 1.01 -0.49
CA ILE A 127 1.00 2.36 -1.09
C ILE A 127 1.02 3.43 0.01
N HIS A 128 0.30 3.23 1.11
CA HIS A 128 0.37 4.17 2.24
C HIS A 128 1.77 4.23 2.88
N LEU A 129 2.50 3.11 2.97
CA LEU A 129 3.91 3.10 3.40
C LEU A 129 4.81 3.94 2.47
N VAL A 130 4.58 3.88 1.16
CA VAL A 130 5.27 4.73 0.17
C VAL A 130 4.95 6.21 0.43
N VAL A 131 3.68 6.56 0.61
CA VAL A 131 3.25 7.93 0.93
C VAL A 131 3.85 8.42 2.26
N CYS A 132 4.12 7.52 3.21
CA CYS A 132 4.84 7.86 4.45
C CYS A 132 6.36 8.04 4.25
N GLY A 133 6.89 7.86 3.04
CA GLY A 133 8.30 7.99 2.70
C GLY A 133 9.12 6.70 2.83
N TYR A 134 8.48 5.53 3.02
CA TYR A 134 9.19 4.23 3.07
C TYR A 134 9.20 3.56 1.68
N VAL A 135 9.72 4.30 0.70
CA VAL A 135 9.53 4.04 -0.73
C VAL A 135 10.35 2.83 -1.24
N LEU A 136 11.68 2.93 -1.22
CA LEU A 136 12.57 1.94 -1.83
C LEU A 136 12.40 0.53 -1.26
N PRO A 137 12.35 0.32 0.07
CA PRO A 137 12.15 -1.02 0.62
C PRO A 137 10.82 -1.64 0.18
N THR A 138 9.77 -0.83 0.03
CA THR A 138 8.45 -1.29 -0.38
C THR A 138 8.45 -1.76 -1.84
N ILE A 139 9.05 -0.98 -2.75
CA ILE A 139 9.19 -1.34 -4.17
C ILE A 139 10.04 -2.60 -4.34
N GLN A 140 11.20 -2.66 -3.65
CA GLN A 140 12.10 -3.81 -3.69
C GLN A 140 11.43 -5.09 -3.17
N THR A 141 10.58 -4.96 -2.15
CA THR A 141 9.82 -6.09 -1.62
C THR A 141 8.79 -6.59 -2.62
N MET A 142 8.07 -5.69 -3.30
CA MET A 142 7.13 -6.08 -4.34
C MET A 142 7.85 -6.81 -5.49
N HIS A 143 9.02 -6.33 -5.91
CA HIS A 143 9.86 -7.02 -6.88
C HIS A 143 10.20 -8.44 -6.44
N SER A 144 10.72 -8.58 -5.21
CA SER A 144 11.07 -9.90 -4.67
C SER A 144 9.87 -10.83 -4.54
N LEU A 145 8.67 -10.32 -4.25
CA LEU A 145 7.46 -11.14 -4.19
C LEU A 145 7.06 -11.64 -5.58
N LEU A 146 7.13 -10.78 -6.60
CA LEU A 146 6.81 -11.14 -7.97
C LEU A 146 7.79 -12.18 -8.52
N GLU A 147 9.10 -11.94 -8.38
CA GLU A 147 10.15 -12.88 -8.84
C GLU A 147 10.05 -14.26 -8.19
N ARG A 148 9.63 -14.31 -6.93
CA ARG A 148 9.46 -15.56 -6.17
C ARG A 148 8.11 -16.23 -6.42
N ASN A 149 7.29 -15.72 -7.34
CA ASN A 149 5.92 -16.18 -7.60
C ASN A 149 5.05 -16.24 -6.32
N ARG A 150 5.30 -15.33 -5.37
CA ARG A 150 4.52 -15.21 -4.13
C ARG A 150 3.27 -14.36 -4.33
N VAL A 151 3.25 -13.54 -5.37
CA VAL A 151 2.11 -12.71 -5.77
C VAL A 151 1.87 -12.85 -7.25
N ASP A 152 0.61 -12.78 -7.64
CA ASP A 152 0.22 -12.83 -9.04
C ASP A 152 0.57 -11.53 -9.76
N VAL A 153 0.83 -11.64 -11.07
CA VAL A 153 1.10 -10.48 -11.94
C VAL A 153 -0.02 -9.44 -11.86
N SER A 154 -1.27 -9.86 -11.67
CA SER A 154 -2.42 -8.94 -11.52
C SER A 154 -2.32 -8.06 -10.27
N ILE A 155 -1.78 -8.58 -9.16
CA ILE A 155 -1.55 -7.84 -7.91
C ILE A 155 -0.37 -6.89 -8.06
N ALA A 156 0.73 -7.35 -8.66
CA ALA A 156 1.89 -6.50 -8.93
C ALA A 156 1.51 -5.35 -9.88
N ARG A 157 0.72 -5.62 -10.92
CA ARG A 157 0.15 -4.60 -11.80
C ARG A 157 -0.71 -3.59 -11.03
N TYR A 158 -1.60 -4.06 -10.15
CA TYR A 158 -2.40 -3.16 -9.32
C TYR A 158 -1.53 -2.26 -8.44
N PHE A 159 -0.48 -2.80 -7.81
CA PHE A 159 0.49 -2.00 -7.06
C PHE A 159 1.16 -0.93 -7.92
N VAL A 160 1.64 -1.28 -9.12
CA VAL A 160 2.27 -0.32 -10.05
C VAL A 160 1.28 0.78 -10.43
N THR A 161 0.04 0.43 -10.75
CA THR A 161 -1.01 1.40 -11.05
C THR A 161 -1.18 2.40 -9.91
N GLU A 162 -1.46 1.92 -8.69
CA GLU A 162 -1.71 2.80 -7.54
C GLU A 162 -0.47 3.63 -7.19
N LEU A 163 0.73 3.05 -7.30
CA LEU A 163 1.99 3.74 -7.05
C LEU A 163 2.19 4.92 -8.01
N LEU A 164 1.91 4.72 -9.30
CA LEU A 164 2.02 5.78 -10.29
C LEU A 164 0.92 6.85 -10.14
N HIS A 165 -0.24 6.52 -9.58
CA HIS A 165 -1.29 7.51 -9.28
C HIS A 165 -0.92 8.44 -8.11
N VAL A 166 -0.09 7.97 -7.17
CA VAL A 166 0.34 8.80 -6.03
C VAL A 166 1.71 9.46 -6.25
N ALA A 167 2.46 9.03 -7.27
CA ALA A 167 3.77 9.56 -7.59
C ALA A 167 3.68 10.64 -8.67
N ALA A 168 4.25 11.82 -8.40
CA ALA A 168 4.32 12.93 -9.35
C ALA A 168 5.77 13.37 -9.59
N PRO A 169 6.09 13.93 -10.77
CA PRO A 169 7.38 14.56 -11.02
C PRO A 169 7.65 15.76 -10.08
N PRO A 170 8.92 16.13 -9.82
CA PRO A 170 10.14 15.48 -10.30
C PRO A 170 10.43 14.16 -9.56
N TYR A 171 10.80 13.12 -10.31
CA TYR A 171 11.12 11.82 -9.75
C TYR A 171 12.59 11.74 -9.31
N ASP A 172 12.82 11.03 -8.20
CA ASP A 172 14.16 10.70 -7.75
C ASP A 172 14.78 9.58 -8.63
N PRO A 173 16.07 9.67 -9.01
CA PRO A 173 16.72 8.63 -9.83
C PRO A 173 16.61 7.22 -9.24
N LEU A 174 16.78 7.09 -7.92
CA LEU A 174 16.72 5.78 -7.26
C LEU A 174 15.30 5.21 -7.30
N PHE A 175 14.29 6.07 -7.17
CA PHE A 175 12.89 5.67 -7.34
C PHE A 175 12.63 5.16 -8.76
N LEU A 176 13.05 5.93 -9.77
CA LEU A 176 12.89 5.57 -11.18
C LEU A 176 13.55 4.23 -11.51
N THR A 177 14.80 4.05 -11.11
CA THR A 177 15.53 2.79 -11.31
C THR A 177 14.88 1.63 -10.57
N ALA A 178 14.33 1.86 -9.37
CA ALA A 178 13.70 0.79 -8.58
C ALA A 178 12.35 0.34 -9.16
N ILE A 179 11.52 1.25 -9.68
CA ILE A 179 10.18 0.93 -10.17
C ILE A 179 10.18 0.49 -11.65
N HIS A 180 11.14 0.96 -12.45
CA HIS A 180 11.21 0.66 -13.89
C HIS A 180 11.13 -0.85 -14.23
N PRO A 181 11.85 -1.77 -13.55
CA PRO A 181 11.73 -3.21 -13.82
C PRO A 181 10.30 -3.77 -13.65
N LEU A 182 9.52 -3.23 -12.70
CA LEU A 182 8.13 -3.63 -12.52
C LEU A 182 7.23 -3.08 -13.62
N VAL A 183 7.42 -1.81 -14.00
CA VAL A 183 6.62 -1.15 -15.06
C VAL A 183 6.87 -1.80 -16.42
N SER A 184 8.13 -2.13 -16.72
CA SER A 184 8.56 -2.69 -18.00
C SER A 184 8.37 -4.21 -18.12
N HIS A 185 7.84 -4.86 -17.08
CA HIS A 185 7.54 -6.30 -17.13
C HIS A 185 6.42 -6.56 -18.17
N PRO A 186 6.59 -7.48 -19.14
CA PRO A 186 5.71 -7.60 -20.31
C PRO A 186 4.22 -7.71 -19.95
N HIS A 187 3.87 -8.62 -19.04
CA HIS A 187 2.48 -8.84 -18.62
C HIS A 187 1.90 -7.71 -17.74
N ILE A 188 2.75 -6.90 -17.09
CA ILE A 188 2.30 -5.72 -16.35
C ILE A 188 2.06 -4.60 -17.35
N PHE A 189 3.06 -4.32 -18.19
CA PHE A 189 3.01 -3.30 -19.23
C PHE A 189 1.81 -3.46 -20.18
N ASP A 190 1.63 -4.65 -20.75
CA ASP A 190 0.50 -4.95 -21.65
C ASP A 190 -0.84 -4.75 -20.95
N GLY A 191 -0.91 -5.18 -19.68
CA GLY A 191 -2.09 -5.04 -18.84
C GLY A 191 -2.39 -3.60 -18.42
N LEU A 192 -1.40 -2.71 -18.41
CA LEU A 192 -1.59 -1.28 -18.12
C LEU A 192 -2.04 -0.50 -19.37
N ARG A 193 -1.60 -0.93 -20.55
CA ARG A 193 -1.97 -0.31 -21.85
C ARG A 193 -3.39 -0.61 -22.29
N THR A 194 -3.97 -1.70 -21.81
CA THR A 194 -5.37 -2.05 -22.08
C THR A 194 -6.34 -1.24 -21.21
N ASP A 195 -5.85 -0.64 -20.13
CA ASP A 195 -6.63 0.18 -19.20
C ASP A 195 -6.52 1.68 -19.52
N ARG A 196 -7.34 2.52 -18.86
CA ARG A 196 -7.28 3.99 -18.90
C ARG A 196 -5.99 4.59 -18.32
N ASN A 197 -5.03 3.75 -17.93
CA ASN A 197 -3.77 4.11 -17.27
C ASN A 197 -2.61 4.27 -18.26
N THR A 198 -2.86 4.10 -19.56
CA THR A 198 -1.85 4.19 -20.63
C THR A 198 -1.08 5.50 -20.57
N ASP A 199 -1.75 6.62 -20.30
CA ASP A 199 -1.13 7.94 -20.28
C ASP A 199 -0.12 8.09 -19.13
N ILE A 200 -0.47 7.60 -17.93
CA ILE A 200 0.38 7.67 -16.73
C ILE A 200 1.65 6.85 -16.92
N VAL A 201 1.55 5.67 -17.55
CA VAL A 201 2.71 4.82 -17.83
C VAL A 201 3.63 5.44 -18.87
N ASN A 202 3.06 6.01 -19.95
CA ASN A 202 3.85 6.68 -20.97
C ASN A 202 4.57 7.92 -20.42
N GLU A 203 3.92 8.71 -19.56
CA GLU A 203 4.54 9.84 -18.88
C GLU A 203 5.72 9.39 -18.00
N PHE A 204 5.53 8.32 -17.23
CA PHE A 204 6.59 7.73 -16.42
C PHE A 204 7.79 7.30 -17.27
N LEU A 205 7.56 6.57 -18.37
CA LEU A 205 8.63 6.08 -19.25
C LEU A 205 9.38 7.24 -19.92
N ALA A 206 8.67 8.28 -20.38
CA ALA A 206 9.29 9.47 -20.93
C ALA A 206 10.20 10.19 -19.91
N CYS A 207 9.78 10.25 -18.64
CA CYS A 207 10.60 10.80 -17.56
C CYS A 207 11.85 9.94 -17.31
N TYR A 208 11.71 8.61 -17.32
CA TYR A 208 12.83 7.67 -17.18
C TYR A 208 13.87 7.84 -18.28
N GLU A 209 13.45 7.89 -19.55
CA GLU A 209 14.35 8.08 -20.68
C GLU A 209 15.10 9.42 -20.62
N LYS A 210 14.39 10.50 -20.30
CA LYS A 210 15.00 11.84 -20.14
C LYS A 210 16.10 11.82 -19.07
N GLN A 211 15.86 11.12 -17.97
CA GLN A 211 16.81 11.03 -16.88
C GLN A 211 18.04 10.18 -17.22
N MET A 212 17.83 9.02 -17.86
CA MET A 212 18.95 8.20 -18.35
C MET A 212 19.83 8.95 -19.36
N ASN A 213 19.22 9.73 -20.26
CA ASN A 213 19.96 10.55 -21.22
C ASN A 213 20.77 11.66 -20.53
N SER A 214 20.24 12.30 -19.48
CA SER A 214 21.00 13.29 -18.72
C SER A 214 22.22 12.68 -17.99
N MET A 215 22.13 11.43 -17.54
CA MET A 215 23.24 10.74 -16.87
C MET A 215 24.34 10.25 -17.84
N GLN A 216 24.08 10.21 -19.15
CA GLN A 216 25.07 9.83 -20.17
C GLN A 216 25.85 11.02 -20.75
N LEU A 217 25.40 12.25 -20.47
CA LEU A 217 26.01 13.50 -20.95
C LEU A 217 26.98 14.13 -19.93
N ASP A 218 27.07 13.56 -18.73
CA ASP A 218 28.03 13.88 -17.66
C ASP A 218 29.12 12.81 -17.54
#